data_AF-A0A7L0RRV9-F1
#
_entry.id   AF-A0A7L0RRV9-F1
#
_cell.length_a   1.000
_cell.length_b   1.000
_cell.length_c   1.000
_cell.angle_alpha   90.00
_cell.angle_beta   90.00
_cell.angle_gamma   90.00
#
_symmetry.space_group_name_H-M   'P 1'
#
loop_
_entity.id
_entity.type
_entity.pdbx_description
1 polymer ?
#
loop_
_entity_poly.entity_id
_entity_poly.type
_entity_poly.pdbx_seq_one_letter_code
_entity_poly.pdbx_strand_id
1 'polypeptide(L)'
;ETCENVDCGPGKKCKMNRKNKPRCVCAPDCSNITWKGPVCGLDGKTYRNECALLKARCKEQPELEVQYQGKCKKTCRDVLCPGSSTCVVDQTNNAYCVTCNRICPEPTSPEQYLCGNDGITYASACHLRKATCLLGRSIGLAYEGKCIKAKSCEDIQCSAGKKCLWDFKVGRGRCALCDELCPESKSDEAVCASDNTTYPSECAMKEAACSMGVLLEVKHSGSCNSINEDPEDEEEDEDQDYSFPISSILEW
;
A
#
# COMPACT_ATOMS: atom_id res chain seq x y z
N GLU A 1 -0.47 -46.65 17.82
CA GLU A 1 -1.19 -45.65 17.00
C GLU A 1 -0.41 -45.41 15.72
N THR A 2 -0.98 -45.71 14.56
CA THR A 2 -0.39 -45.50 13.22
C THR A 2 -1.23 -44.48 12.45
N CYS A 3 -0.88 -44.22 11.18
CA CYS A 3 -1.71 -43.42 10.27
C CYS A 3 -2.85 -44.23 9.61
N GLU A 4 -3.02 -45.50 9.97
CA GLU A 4 -4.06 -46.36 9.43
C GLU A 4 -5.45 -45.84 9.86
N ASN A 5 -6.36 -45.70 8.90
CA ASN A 5 -7.72 -45.17 9.09
C ASN A 5 -7.80 -43.72 9.62
N VAL A 6 -6.72 -42.93 9.57
CA VAL A 6 -6.75 -41.52 9.94
C VAL A 6 -7.24 -40.68 8.74
N ASP A 7 -8.45 -40.15 8.83
CA ASP A 7 -8.95 -39.13 7.91
C ASP A 7 -8.53 -37.73 8.38
N CYS A 8 -7.75 -37.04 7.54
CA CYS A 8 -7.24 -35.70 7.81
C CYS A 8 -8.07 -34.59 7.13
N GLY A 9 -9.09 -34.96 6.35
CA GLY A 9 -9.84 -34.04 5.51
C GLY A 9 -9.04 -33.54 4.28
N PRO A 10 -9.65 -32.62 3.50
CA PRO A 10 -9.08 -32.18 2.23
C PRO A 10 -7.75 -31.43 2.39
N GLY A 11 -6.81 -31.66 1.46
CA GLY A 11 -5.52 -30.96 1.41
C GLY A 11 -4.56 -31.30 2.55
N LYS A 12 -4.84 -32.35 3.33
CA LYS A 12 -4.00 -32.83 4.42
C LYS A 12 -3.73 -34.33 4.26
N LYS A 13 -2.60 -34.79 4.78
CA LYS A 13 -2.25 -36.21 4.85
C LYS A 13 -1.71 -36.58 6.20
N CYS A 14 -1.94 -37.81 6.64
CA CYS A 14 -1.36 -38.30 7.88
C CYS A 14 0.14 -38.60 7.67
N LYS A 15 0.98 -38.13 8.61
CA LYS A 15 2.41 -38.43 8.68
C LYS A 15 2.82 -38.69 10.13
N MET A 16 3.64 -39.71 10.36
CA MET A 16 4.24 -39.97 11.66
C MET A 16 5.25 -38.87 12.02
N ASN A 17 5.14 -38.31 13.22
CA ASN A 17 6.10 -37.32 13.72
C ASN A 17 7.34 -38.01 14.34
N ARG A 18 8.32 -37.21 14.81
CA ARG A 18 9.56 -37.71 15.45
C ARG A 18 9.35 -38.53 16.73
N LYS A 19 8.15 -38.49 17.32
CA LYS A 19 7.78 -39.25 18.53
C LYS A 19 6.88 -40.45 18.19
N ASN A 20 6.87 -40.90 16.93
CA ASN A 20 6.03 -41.97 16.41
C ASN A 20 4.52 -41.79 16.70
N LYS A 21 4.02 -40.56 16.66
CA LYS A 21 2.57 -40.27 16.75
C LYS A 21 2.01 -39.79 15.41
N PRO A 22 0.81 -40.24 15.00
CA PRO A 22 0.17 -39.78 13.77
C PRO A 22 -0.19 -38.29 13.87
N ARG A 23 0.11 -37.52 12.82
CA ARG A 23 -0.24 -36.10 12.71
C ARG A 23 -0.71 -35.77 11.29
N CYS A 24 -1.83 -35.08 11.20
CA CYS A 24 -2.27 -34.51 9.93
C CYS A 24 -1.41 -33.30 9.57
N VAL A 25 -0.81 -33.33 8.38
CA VAL A 25 0.03 -32.24 7.86
C VAL A 25 -0.52 -31.75 6.53
N CYS A 26 -0.37 -30.44 6.27
CA CYS A 26 -0.77 -29.83 5.02
C CYS A 26 0.00 -30.42 3.83
N ALA A 27 -0.75 -30.91 2.86
CA ALA A 27 -0.28 -31.48 1.60
C ALA A 27 -1.28 -31.08 0.49
N PRO A 28 -1.29 -29.80 0.09
CA PRO A 28 -2.10 -29.36 -1.04
C PRO A 28 -1.65 -30.06 -2.33
N ASP A 29 -2.58 -30.27 -3.25
CA ASP A 29 -2.24 -30.70 -4.61
C ASP A 29 -1.59 -29.54 -5.36
N CYS A 30 -0.40 -29.79 -5.89
CA CYS A 30 0.41 -28.80 -6.59
C CYS A 30 0.73 -29.23 -8.04
N SER A 31 0.07 -30.29 -8.52
CA SER A 31 0.38 -30.91 -9.81
C SER A 31 -0.08 -30.05 -10.99
N ASN A 32 -1.23 -29.39 -10.86
CA ASN A 32 -1.86 -28.58 -11.93
C ASN A 32 -1.43 -27.10 -11.93
N ILE A 33 -0.42 -26.73 -11.13
CA ILE A 33 0.09 -25.36 -11.08
C ILE A 33 1.01 -25.12 -12.27
N THR A 34 0.60 -24.26 -13.20
CA THR A 34 1.37 -23.93 -14.41
C THR A 34 2.49 -22.94 -14.14
N TRP A 35 2.24 -21.92 -13.32
CA TRP A 35 3.23 -20.91 -12.94
C TRP A 35 4.22 -21.46 -11.90
N LYS A 36 5.50 -21.55 -12.26
CA LYS A 36 6.56 -22.06 -11.36
C LYS A 36 7.33 -20.97 -10.61
N GLY A 37 7.13 -19.71 -10.97
CA GLY A 37 7.80 -18.56 -10.34
C GLY A 37 7.19 -18.15 -8.99
N PRO A 38 7.70 -17.06 -8.39
CA PRO A 38 7.14 -16.50 -7.17
C PRO A 38 5.73 -15.94 -7.40
N VAL A 39 4.97 -15.80 -6.32
CA VAL A 39 3.62 -15.22 -6.32
C VAL A 39 3.45 -14.24 -5.17
N CYS A 40 2.61 -13.23 -5.36
CA CYS A 40 2.22 -12.31 -4.31
C CYS A 40 0.89 -12.76 -3.70
N GLY A 41 0.88 -12.98 -2.39
CA GLY A 41 -0.32 -13.34 -1.63
C GLY A 41 -1.18 -12.11 -1.30
N LEU A 42 -2.47 -12.34 -1.04
CA LEU A 42 -3.40 -11.31 -0.56
C LEU A 42 -2.95 -10.67 0.77
N ASP A 43 -2.11 -11.37 1.54
CA ASP A 43 -1.51 -10.87 2.78
C ASP A 43 -0.30 -9.94 2.55
N GLY A 44 -0.03 -9.55 1.30
CA GLY A 44 1.10 -8.70 0.93
C GLY A 44 2.46 -9.38 0.98
N LYS A 45 2.52 -10.71 1.18
CA LYS A 45 3.77 -11.46 1.25
C LYS A 45 4.12 -12.16 -0.05
N THR A 46 5.42 -12.17 -0.35
CA THR A 46 5.95 -12.93 -1.49
C THR A 46 6.16 -14.38 -1.08
N TYR A 47 5.54 -15.29 -1.82
CA TYR A 47 5.78 -16.72 -1.69
C TYR A 47 6.67 -17.19 -2.82
N ARG A 48 7.60 -18.10 -2.50
CA ARG A 48 8.54 -18.67 -3.50
C ARG A 48 7.85 -19.29 -4.71
N ASN A 49 6.62 -19.79 -4.53
CA ASN A 49 5.71 -20.28 -5.56
C ASN A 49 4.30 -20.49 -4.98
N GLU A 50 3.33 -20.75 -5.85
CA GLU A 50 1.92 -20.97 -5.46
C GLU A 50 1.73 -22.16 -4.52
N CYS A 51 2.46 -23.26 -4.70
CA CYS A 51 2.38 -24.41 -3.80
C CYS A 51 2.79 -24.06 -2.35
N ALA A 52 3.78 -23.18 -2.19
CA ALA A 52 4.19 -22.68 -0.87
C ALA A 52 3.09 -21.81 -0.24
N LEU A 53 2.40 -21.00 -1.03
CA LEU A 53 1.25 -20.21 -0.59
C LEU A 53 0.10 -21.13 -0.14
N LEU A 54 -0.28 -22.13 -0.95
CA LEU A 54 -1.35 -23.09 -0.59
C LEU A 54 -1.04 -23.85 0.71
N LYS A 55 0.24 -24.13 0.97
CA LYS A 55 0.67 -24.75 2.22
C LYS A 55 0.56 -23.80 3.41
N ALA A 56 0.86 -22.50 3.23
CA ALA A 56 0.65 -21.49 4.26
C ALA A 56 -0.85 -21.29 4.54
N ARG A 57 -1.67 -21.25 3.48
CA ARG A 57 -3.14 -21.20 3.56
C ARG A 57 -3.71 -22.29 4.45
N CYS A 58 -3.31 -23.54 4.20
CA CYS A 58 -3.75 -24.70 4.98
C CYS A 58 -3.30 -24.67 6.45
N LYS A 59 -2.17 -24.04 6.76
CA LYS A 59 -1.60 -24.03 8.11
C LYS A 59 -2.18 -22.93 9.00
N GLU A 60 -2.30 -21.73 8.47
CA GLU A 60 -2.45 -20.52 9.29
C GLU A 60 -3.52 -19.56 8.76
N GLN A 61 -3.71 -19.45 7.45
CA GLN A 61 -4.52 -18.38 6.85
C GLN A 61 -5.51 -18.92 5.81
N PRO A 62 -6.73 -19.34 6.21
CA PRO A 62 -7.69 -19.96 5.30
C PRO A 62 -8.08 -19.12 4.07
N GLU A 63 -8.05 -17.78 4.20
CA GLU A 63 -8.41 -16.82 3.14
C GLU A 63 -7.23 -16.41 2.24
N LEU A 64 -6.04 -16.98 2.45
CA LEU A 64 -4.85 -16.61 1.69
C LEU A 64 -4.93 -17.11 0.25
N GLU A 65 -4.92 -16.19 -0.70
CA GLU A 65 -4.90 -16.49 -2.14
C GLU A 65 -3.78 -15.72 -2.86
N VAL A 66 -3.48 -16.13 -4.09
CA VAL A 66 -2.61 -15.37 -4.99
C VAL A 66 -3.39 -14.19 -5.55
N GLN A 67 -2.87 -12.97 -5.38
CA GLN A 67 -3.45 -11.78 -6.01
C GLN A 67 -2.82 -11.44 -7.37
N TYR A 68 -1.53 -11.74 -7.55
CA TYR A 68 -0.85 -11.64 -8.85
C TYR A 68 0.43 -12.49 -8.89
N GLN A 69 0.88 -12.80 -10.10
CA GLN A 69 2.12 -13.55 -10.36
C GLN A 69 3.35 -12.65 -10.20
N GLY A 70 4.45 -13.21 -9.70
CA GLY A 70 5.68 -12.48 -9.41
C GLY A 70 5.84 -12.15 -7.91
N LYS A 71 6.88 -11.39 -7.57
CA LYS A 71 7.08 -10.90 -6.20
C LYS A 71 6.13 -9.74 -5.91
N CYS A 72 5.76 -9.54 -4.65
CA CYS A 72 5.01 -8.36 -4.25
C CYS A 72 5.82 -7.08 -4.53
N LYS A 73 5.14 -6.03 -5.01
CA LYS A 73 5.75 -4.76 -5.40
C LYS A 73 5.30 -3.60 -4.51
N LYS A 74 6.13 -2.55 -4.48
CA LYS A 74 5.92 -1.30 -3.75
C LYS A 74 5.26 -0.19 -4.58
N THR A 75 4.90 -0.46 -5.82
CA THR A 75 4.10 0.46 -6.64
C THR A 75 3.33 -0.37 -7.65
N CYS A 76 2.32 0.24 -8.28
CA CYS A 76 1.62 -0.38 -9.40
C CYS A 76 2.43 -0.40 -10.71
N ARG A 77 3.68 0.10 -10.72
CA ARG A 77 4.56 0.04 -11.89
C ARG A 77 4.91 -1.42 -12.18
N ASP A 78 4.62 -1.85 -13.41
CA ASP A 78 4.85 -3.22 -13.89
C ASP A 78 4.13 -4.30 -13.05
N VAL A 79 3.00 -3.96 -12.43
CA VAL A 79 2.08 -4.93 -11.82
C VAL A 79 1.01 -5.28 -12.86
N LEU A 80 0.97 -6.54 -13.26
CA LEU A 80 -0.06 -7.06 -14.16
C LEU A 80 -1.12 -7.80 -13.33
N CYS A 81 -2.25 -7.15 -13.12
CA CYS A 81 -3.37 -7.75 -12.40
C CYS A 81 -4.11 -8.77 -13.27
N PRO A 82 -4.51 -9.92 -12.71
CA PRO A 82 -5.22 -10.95 -13.45
C PRO A 82 -6.66 -10.51 -13.77
N GLY A 83 -7.16 -10.93 -14.93
CA GLY A 83 -8.55 -10.71 -15.34
C GLY A 83 -8.92 -9.23 -15.46
N SER A 84 -9.99 -8.84 -14.77
CA SER A 84 -10.49 -7.45 -14.72
C SER A 84 -10.07 -6.69 -13.46
N SER A 85 -9.14 -7.24 -12.67
CA SER A 85 -8.65 -6.60 -11.45
C SER A 85 -7.81 -5.37 -11.78
N THR A 86 -7.87 -4.38 -10.91
CA THR A 86 -7.14 -3.11 -11.00
C THR A 86 -6.05 -3.09 -9.92
N CYS A 87 -4.89 -2.51 -10.25
CA CYS A 87 -3.85 -2.31 -9.25
C CYS A 87 -4.15 -1.09 -8.37
N VAL A 88 -4.02 -1.25 -7.07
CA VAL A 88 -4.12 -0.18 -6.06
C VAL A 88 -2.93 -0.25 -5.09
N VAL A 89 -2.57 0.86 -4.46
CA VAL A 89 -1.57 0.88 -3.38
C VAL A 89 -2.17 1.22 -2.01
N ASP A 90 -1.60 0.66 -0.96
CA ASP A 90 -1.91 1.04 0.44
C ASP A 90 -1.09 2.25 0.92
N GLN A 91 -1.28 2.65 2.18
CA GLN A 91 -0.57 3.78 2.80
C GLN A 91 0.96 3.56 2.94
N THR A 92 1.44 2.32 2.82
CA THR A 92 2.87 1.96 2.82
C THR A 92 3.38 1.62 1.41
N ASN A 93 2.60 2.02 0.40
CA ASN A 93 2.81 1.79 -1.03
C ASN A 93 2.81 0.32 -1.47
N ASN A 94 2.36 -0.65 -0.68
CA ASN A 94 2.28 -2.03 -1.20
C ASN A 94 1.20 -2.12 -2.28
N ALA A 95 1.51 -2.78 -3.39
CA ALA A 95 0.60 -2.93 -4.52
C ALA A 95 -0.30 -4.16 -4.37
N TYR A 96 -1.58 -3.97 -4.63
CA TYR A 96 -2.61 -5.00 -4.58
C TYR A 96 -3.45 -5.04 -5.86
N CYS A 97 -3.89 -6.24 -6.24
CA CYS A 97 -4.83 -6.42 -7.34
C CYS A 97 -6.23 -6.67 -6.80
N VAL A 98 -7.14 -5.72 -7.05
CA VAL A 98 -8.50 -5.73 -6.49
C VAL A 98 -9.56 -5.51 -7.57
N THR A 99 -10.77 -6.00 -7.33
CA THR A 99 -11.90 -5.71 -8.23
C THR A 99 -12.59 -4.44 -7.79
N CYS A 100 -12.48 -3.38 -8.59
CA CYS A 100 -13.19 -2.13 -8.32
C CYS A 100 -14.69 -2.28 -8.55
N ASN A 101 -15.51 -1.85 -7.58
CA ASN A 101 -16.95 -1.72 -7.81
C ASN A 101 -17.20 -0.59 -8.83
N ARG A 102 -17.79 -0.94 -9.98
CA ARG A 102 -18.08 0.02 -11.07
C ARG A 102 -19.52 0.53 -11.05
N ILE A 103 -20.40 -0.12 -10.30
CA ILE A 103 -21.83 0.20 -10.23
C ILE A 103 -22.11 0.84 -8.88
N CYS A 104 -22.60 2.07 -8.92
CA CYS A 104 -23.01 2.80 -7.73
C CYS A 104 -24.50 3.16 -7.84
N PRO A 105 -25.25 3.09 -6.74
CA PRO A 105 -26.62 3.59 -6.72
C PRO A 105 -26.61 5.11 -6.90
N GLU A 106 -27.65 5.62 -7.57
CA GLU A 106 -27.90 7.05 -7.68
C GLU A 106 -28.17 7.65 -6.28
N PRO A 107 -27.68 8.87 -6.02
CA PRO A 107 -27.85 9.50 -4.72
C PRO A 107 -29.33 9.82 -4.46
N THR A 108 -29.78 9.57 -3.24
CA THR A 108 -31.16 9.81 -2.81
C THR A 108 -31.35 11.15 -2.10
N SER A 109 -30.27 11.80 -1.67
CA SER A 109 -30.32 13.12 -1.03
C SER A 109 -29.08 13.97 -1.34
N PRO A 110 -29.19 15.31 -1.30
CA PRO A 110 -28.05 16.21 -1.45
C PRO A 110 -26.97 16.09 -0.36
N GLU A 111 -27.30 15.52 0.79
CA GLU A 111 -26.36 15.33 1.91
C GLU A 111 -25.33 14.20 1.64
N GLN A 112 -25.59 13.34 0.65
CA GLN A 112 -24.67 12.26 0.27
C GLN A 112 -23.46 12.73 -0.54
N TYR A 113 -23.51 13.94 -1.08
CA TYR A 113 -22.41 14.48 -1.88
C TYR A 113 -21.15 14.65 -1.03
N LEU A 114 -19.99 14.47 -1.64
CA LEU A 114 -18.69 14.55 -0.99
C LEU A 114 -17.73 15.38 -1.85
N CYS A 115 -16.88 16.17 -1.22
CA CYS A 115 -15.76 16.82 -1.89
C CYS A 115 -14.48 16.01 -1.67
N GLY A 116 -13.85 15.53 -2.74
CA GLY A 116 -12.55 14.87 -2.66
C GLY A 116 -11.40 15.86 -2.50
N ASN A 117 -10.24 15.39 -2.00
CA ASN A 117 -9.03 16.23 -1.95
C ASN A 117 -8.51 16.61 -3.34
N ASP A 118 -8.96 15.91 -4.38
CA ASP A 118 -8.75 16.25 -5.79
C ASP A 118 -9.64 17.40 -6.27
N GLY A 119 -10.53 17.94 -5.43
CA GLY A 119 -11.43 19.07 -5.75
C GLY A 119 -12.62 18.65 -6.60
N ILE A 120 -12.87 17.35 -6.76
CA ILE A 120 -14.00 16.81 -7.50
C ILE A 120 -15.16 16.56 -6.52
N THR A 121 -16.36 16.97 -6.94
CA THR A 121 -17.59 16.64 -6.23
C THR A 121 -18.05 15.25 -6.63
N TYR A 122 -18.13 14.36 -5.66
CA TYR A 122 -18.61 13.00 -5.81
C TYR A 122 -20.06 12.90 -5.34
N ALA A 123 -20.89 12.20 -6.12
CA ALA A 123 -22.31 12.03 -5.82
C ALA A 123 -22.57 11.22 -4.53
N SER A 124 -21.66 10.31 -4.18
CA SER A 124 -21.73 9.53 -2.94
C SER A 124 -20.38 8.93 -2.56
N ALA A 125 -20.29 8.34 -1.36
CA ALA A 125 -19.12 7.56 -0.93
C ALA A 125 -18.77 6.41 -1.90
N CYS A 126 -19.77 5.80 -2.55
CA CYS A 126 -19.52 4.78 -3.57
C CYS A 126 -18.75 5.37 -4.76
N HIS A 127 -19.17 6.54 -5.24
CA HIS A 127 -18.53 7.21 -6.37
C HIS A 127 -17.10 7.64 -6.06
N LEU A 128 -16.84 8.16 -4.85
CA LEU A 128 -15.49 8.50 -4.39
C LEU A 128 -14.59 7.25 -4.31
N ARG A 129 -15.09 6.14 -3.74
CA ARG A 129 -14.34 4.87 -3.65
C ARG A 129 -14.09 4.26 -5.03
N LYS A 130 -15.06 4.32 -5.94
CA LYS A 130 -14.91 3.90 -7.34
C LYS A 130 -13.77 4.69 -8.01
N ALA A 131 -13.79 6.02 -7.92
CA ALA A 131 -12.74 6.85 -8.49
C ALA A 131 -11.37 6.56 -7.85
N THR A 132 -11.31 6.42 -6.52
CA THR A 132 -10.09 6.05 -5.78
C THR A 132 -9.51 4.73 -6.27
N CYS A 133 -10.35 3.70 -6.44
CA CYS A 133 -9.92 2.39 -6.91
C CYS A 133 -9.43 2.42 -8.37
N LEU A 134 -10.13 3.16 -9.24
CA LEU A 134 -9.73 3.31 -10.65
C LEU A 134 -8.46 4.16 -10.81
N LEU A 135 -8.20 5.09 -9.89
CA LEU A 135 -6.97 5.88 -9.85
C LEU A 135 -5.76 5.06 -9.38
N GLY A 136 -6.00 4.00 -8.58
CA GLY A 136 -4.95 3.15 -8.03
C GLY A 136 -4.29 3.68 -6.76
N ARG A 137 -4.76 4.81 -6.21
CA ARG A 137 -4.25 5.40 -4.95
C ARG A 137 -5.33 6.23 -4.26
N SER A 138 -5.16 6.46 -2.97
CA SER A 138 -6.06 7.27 -2.14
C SER A 138 -6.25 8.68 -2.69
N ILE A 139 -7.50 9.05 -2.99
CA ILE A 139 -7.90 10.46 -3.22
C ILE A 139 -8.13 11.13 -1.87
N GLY A 140 -8.88 10.46 -0.99
CA GLY A 140 -9.25 10.98 0.33
C GLY A 140 -10.40 11.98 0.28
N LEU A 141 -11.17 12.02 1.36
CA LEU A 141 -12.26 12.97 1.56
C LEU A 141 -11.69 14.31 2.06
N ALA A 142 -12.04 15.40 1.39
CA ALA A 142 -11.78 16.74 1.89
C ALA A 142 -12.85 17.13 2.92
N TYR A 143 -14.12 17.13 2.53
CA TYR A 143 -15.24 17.44 3.40
C TYR A 143 -16.57 16.90 2.83
N GLU A 144 -17.59 16.82 3.69
CA GLU A 144 -18.95 16.43 3.33
C GLU A 144 -19.64 17.57 2.55
N GLY A 145 -20.48 17.22 1.58
CA GLY A 145 -21.14 18.17 0.68
C GLY A 145 -20.41 18.36 -0.66
N LYS A 146 -20.91 19.31 -1.47
CA LYS A 146 -20.31 19.63 -2.77
C LYS A 146 -19.04 20.47 -2.58
N CYS A 147 -18.08 20.32 -3.49
CA CYS A 147 -16.91 21.19 -3.49
C CYS A 147 -17.30 22.64 -3.74
N ILE A 148 -16.70 23.55 -2.96
CA ILE A 148 -16.83 25.00 -3.10
C ILE A 148 -15.49 25.61 -3.49
N LYS A 149 -15.52 26.77 -4.15
CA LYS A 149 -14.32 27.56 -4.47
C LYS A 149 -13.90 28.41 -3.27
N ALA A 150 -13.55 27.73 -2.17
CA ALA A 150 -13.06 28.36 -0.96
C ALA A 150 -11.74 29.11 -1.21
N LYS A 151 -11.55 30.23 -0.52
CA LYS A 151 -10.29 31.00 -0.48
C LYS A 151 -9.51 30.77 0.81
N SER A 152 -10.21 30.38 1.87
CA SER A 152 -9.64 30.03 3.17
C SER A 152 -10.52 29.01 3.88
N CYS A 153 -10.09 28.55 5.05
CA CYS A 153 -10.91 27.69 5.91
C CYS A 153 -12.18 28.35 6.45
N GLU A 154 -12.31 29.68 6.36
CA GLU A 154 -13.51 30.41 6.78
C GLU A 154 -14.73 30.09 5.90
N ASP A 155 -14.49 29.72 4.64
CA ASP A 155 -15.54 29.34 3.69
C ASP A 155 -16.02 27.89 3.89
N ILE A 156 -15.27 27.06 4.61
CA ILE A 156 -15.50 25.62 4.72
C ILE A 156 -16.14 25.27 6.07
N GLN A 157 -17.36 24.75 6.02
CA GLN A 157 -18.06 24.28 7.21
C GLN A 157 -17.78 22.79 7.45
N CYS A 158 -17.01 22.50 8.49
CA CYS A 158 -16.74 21.14 8.92
C CYS A 158 -17.85 20.59 9.84
N SER A 159 -18.20 19.32 9.66
CA SER A 159 -19.10 18.59 10.55
C SER A 159 -18.56 18.53 11.99
N ALA A 160 -19.45 18.29 12.97
CA ALA A 160 -19.10 18.32 14.39
C ALA A 160 -17.85 17.46 14.71
N GLY A 161 -16.93 18.03 15.49
CA GLY A 161 -15.68 17.38 15.90
C GLY A 161 -14.53 17.47 14.89
N LYS A 162 -14.75 18.00 13.68
CA LYS A 162 -13.70 18.21 12.68
C LYS A 162 -13.27 19.68 12.62
N LYS A 163 -11.98 19.91 12.38
CA LYS A 163 -11.43 21.25 12.09
C LYS A 163 -10.97 21.32 10.64
N CYS A 164 -11.04 22.51 10.05
CA CYS A 164 -10.51 22.75 8.72
C CYS A 164 -8.99 22.94 8.77
N LEU A 165 -8.27 22.24 7.90
CA LEU A 165 -6.84 22.37 7.64
C LEU A 165 -6.65 22.89 6.21
N TRP A 166 -5.95 24.01 6.07
CA TRP A 166 -5.70 24.63 4.77
C TRP A 166 -4.40 24.12 4.14
N ASP A 167 -4.46 23.65 2.90
CA ASP A 167 -3.28 23.32 2.09
C ASP A 167 -2.93 24.50 1.19
N PHE A 168 -1.83 25.18 1.50
CA PHE A 168 -1.32 26.31 0.73
C PHE A 168 -0.70 25.91 -0.61
N LYS A 169 -0.26 24.66 -0.79
CA LYS A 169 0.34 24.20 -2.05
C LYS A 169 -0.72 24.08 -3.15
N VAL A 170 -1.90 23.57 -2.81
CA VAL A 170 -3.00 23.39 -3.77
C VAL A 170 -4.11 24.43 -3.64
N GLY A 171 -4.09 25.26 -2.58
CA GLY A 171 -5.11 26.28 -2.33
C GLY A 171 -6.48 25.69 -1.98
N ARG A 172 -6.53 24.63 -1.17
CA ARG A 172 -7.77 23.95 -0.77
C ARG A 172 -7.75 23.56 0.70
N GLY A 173 -8.93 23.57 1.34
CA GLY A 173 -9.09 23.10 2.71
C GLY A 173 -9.66 21.69 2.79
N ARG A 174 -9.37 21.00 3.89
CA ARG A 174 -9.94 19.70 4.25
C ARG A 174 -10.33 19.66 5.72
N CYS A 175 -11.41 18.96 6.04
CA CYS A 175 -11.88 18.74 7.39
C CYS A 175 -11.24 17.47 7.96
N ALA A 176 -10.50 17.60 9.05
CA ALA A 176 -9.85 16.50 9.75
C ALA A 176 -10.37 16.39 11.19
N LEU A 177 -10.36 15.17 11.74
CA LEU A 177 -10.55 14.97 13.17
C LEU A 177 -9.27 15.41 13.89
N CYS A 178 -9.44 16.12 15.00
CA CYS A 178 -8.37 16.72 15.78
C CYS A 178 -8.51 16.37 17.27
N ASP A 179 -8.89 15.12 17.55
CA ASP A 179 -9.18 14.57 18.87
C ASP A 179 -8.16 13.50 19.31
N GLU A 180 -7.17 13.17 18.48
CA GLU A 180 -6.11 12.22 18.83
C GLU A 180 -5.21 12.77 19.95
N LEU A 181 -5.05 11.98 21.00
CA LEU A 181 -4.06 12.22 22.06
C LEU A 181 -2.75 11.51 21.68
N CYS A 182 -1.66 12.27 21.62
CA CYS A 182 -0.37 11.71 21.25
C CYS A 182 0.36 11.09 22.46
N PRO A 183 0.75 9.80 22.40
CA PRO A 183 1.60 9.19 23.42
C PRO A 183 3.03 9.77 23.38
N GLU A 184 3.79 9.58 24.46
CA GLU A 184 5.21 9.91 24.46
C GLU A 184 5.93 9.12 23.36
N SER A 185 6.61 9.85 22.47
CA SER A 185 7.26 9.32 21.27
C SER A 185 8.75 9.12 21.49
N LYS A 186 9.32 8.13 20.81
CA LYS A 186 10.77 7.88 20.81
C LYS A 186 11.45 8.75 19.74
N SER A 187 12.77 8.98 19.90
CA SER A 187 13.58 9.74 18.93
C SER A 187 13.48 9.21 17.49
N ASP A 188 13.33 7.89 17.34
CA ASP A 188 13.39 7.20 16.04
C ASP A 188 12.07 7.33 15.25
N GLU A 189 11.04 7.91 15.86
CA GLU A 189 9.73 8.17 15.23
C GLU A 189 9.62 9.60 14.69
N ALA A 190 10.68 10.40 14.82
CA ALA A 190 10.71 11.77 14.33
C ALA A 190 10.42 11.85 12.83
N VAL A 191 9.75 12.93 12.41
CA VAL A 191 9.41 13.17 11.01
C VAL A 191 9.72 14.61 10.62
N CYS A 192 10.17 14.80 9.38
CA CYS A 192 10.23 16.10 8.76
C CYS A 192 8.93 16.37 8.02
N ALA A 193 8.23 17.44 8.38
CA ALA A 193 6.96 17.81 7.78
C ALA A 193 7.11 18.72 6.55
N SER A 194 6.00 18.99 5.89
CA SER A 194 5.91 19.81 4.68
C SER A 194 6.27 21.29 4.86
N ASP A 195 6.28 21.78 6.11
CA ASP A 195 6.75 23.11 6.50
C ASP A 195 8.27 23.16 6.79
N ASN A 196 8.97 22.04 6.60
CA ASN A 196 10.38 21.82 6.94
C ASN A 196 10.67 21.94 8.46
N THR A 197 9.67 21.66 9.30
CA THR A 197 9.84 21.52 10.74
C THR A 197 9.97 20.03 11.11
N THR A 198 10.90 19.73 12.01
CA THR A 198 11.03 18.38 12.60
C THR A 198 10.05 18.24 13.74
N TYR A 199 9.17 17.24 13.66
CA TYR A 199 8.25 16.86 14.74
C TYR A 199 8.72 15.57 15.39
N PRO A 200 8.49 15.38 16.71
CA PRO A 200 8.93 14.19 17.43
C PRO A 200 8.19 12.91 16.97
N SER A 201 7.01 13.06 16.38
CA SER A 201 6.27 11.96 15.73
C SER A 201 5.29 12.50 14.70
N GLU A 202 4.78 11.61 13.83
CA GLU A 202 3.68 11.94 12.92
C GLU A 202 2.41 12.39 13.68
N CYS A 203 2.18 11.87 14.89
CA CYS A 203 1.07 12.31 15.73
C CYS A 203 1.24 13.77 16.17
N ALA A 204 2.40 14.13 16.71
CA ALA A 204 2.69 15.50 17.12
C ALA A 204 2.63 16.49 15.95
N MET A 205 3.02 16.06 14.75
CA MET A 205 2.84 16.83 13.51
C MET A 205 1.34 17.08 13.22
N LYS A 206 0.49 16.06 13.32
CA LYS A 206 -0.97 16.20 13.10
C LYS A 206 -1.62 17.09 14.16
N GLU A 207 -1.20 16.99 15.42
CA GLU A 207 -1.66 17.86 16.50
C GLU A 207 -1.30 19.34 16.23
N ALA A 208 -0.07 19.60 15.77
CA ALA A 208 0.36 20.93 15.37
C ALA A 208 -0.43 21.46 14.17
N ALA A 209 -0.61 20.62 13.13
CA ALA A 209 -1.45 20.93 11.97
C ALA A 209 -2.86 21.37 12.40
N CYS A 210 -3.48 20.60 13.30
CA CYS A 210 -4.78 20.88 13.90
C CYS A 210 -4.84 22.17 14.74
N SER A 211 -3.74 22.51 15.42
CA SER A 211 -3.65 23.73 16.23
C SER A 211 -3.48 24.97 15.36
N MET A 212 -2.76 24.84 14.25
CA MET A 212 -2.47 25.93 13.31
C MET A 212 -3.55 26.11 12.26
N GLY A 213 -4.39 25.10 12.00
CA GLY A 213 -5.36 25.11 10.90
C GLY A 213 -4.70 24.98 9.52
N VAL A 214 -3.50 24.38 9.47
CA VAL A 214 -2.69 24.23 8.25
C VAL A 214 -2.44 22.76 8.00
N LEU A 215 -2.58 22.30 6.75
CA LEU A 215 -2.28 20.92 6.41
C LEU A 215 -0.76 20.68 6.43
N LEU A 216 -0.33 19.76 7.29
CA LEU A 216 1.02 19.23 7.30
C LEU A 216 1.03 17.78 6.83
N GLU A 217 2.00 17.44 5.99
CA GLU A 217 2.24 16.08 5.51
C GLU A 217 3.69 15.69 5.79
N VAL A 218 3.94 14.40 6.01
CA VAL A 218 5.29 13.89 6.17
C VAL A 218 6.03 14.02 4.85
N LYS A 219 7.16 14.73 4.87
CA LYS A 219 8.09 14.85 3.74
C LYS A 219 9.04 13.66 3.71
N HIS A 220 9.64 13.33 4.86
CA HIS A 220 10.44 12.13 5.07
C HIS A 220 10.52 11.79 6.56
N SER A 221 10.93 10.55 6.86
CA SER A 221 11.25 10.12 8.22
C SER A 221 12.55 10.75 8.71
N GLY A 222 12.69 10.94 10.01
CA GLY A 222 13.85 11.57 10.64
C GLY A 222 13.78 13.10 10.71
N SER A 223 14.86 13.71 11.17
CA SER A 223 14.98 15.17 11.29
C SER A 223 15.17 15.83 9.93
N CYS A 224 14.58 17.01 9.71
CA CYS A 224 14.76 17.81 8.48
C CYS A 224 16.22 18.21 8.20
N ASN A 225 17.08 18.20 9.23
CA ASN A 225 18.51 18.49 9.08
C ASN A 225 19.33 17.24 8.72
N SER A 226 18.73 16.06 8.75
CA SER A 226 19.35 14.84 8.26
C SER A 226 19.29 14.94 6.74
N ILE A 227 20.43 15.15 6.11
CA ILE A 227 20.56 15.03 4.66
C ILE A 227 20.30 13.55 4.38
N ASN A 228 19.13 13.21 3.83
CA ASN A 228 18.97 11.89 3.26
C ASN A 228 19.90 11.85 2.04
N GLU A 229 20.97 11.08 2.14
CA GLU A 229 21.63 10.51 0.97
C GLU A 229 20.59 9.61 0.30
N ASP A 230 19.74 10.20 -0.53
CA ASP A 230 19.03 9.43 -1.55
C ASP A 230 20.12 8.87 -2.50
N PRO A 231 20.18 7.55 -2.73
CA PRO A 231 21.06 6.98 -3.74
C PRO A 231 20.43 7.25 -5.11
N GLU A 232 20.49 8.50 -5.56
CA GLU A 232 20.35 8.84 -6.97
C GLU A 232 21.76 8.94 -7.57
N ASP A 233 22.05 7.95 -8.42
CA ASP A 233 23.05 7.98 -9.49
C ASP A 233 24.53 7.95 -9.11
N GLU A 234 25.00 6.80 -8.59
CA GLU A 234 26.32 6.28 -8.94
C GLU A 234 26.14 5.20 -10.01
N GLU A 235 25.88 5.62 -11.25
CA GLU A 235 26.37 4.86 -12.40
C GLU A 235 27.90 4.98 -12.37
N GLU A 236 28.57 4.06 -11.67
CA GLU A 236 29.98 3.82 -11.92
C GLU A 236 30.12 3.23 -13.32
N ASP A 237 30.37 4.11 -14.29
CA ASP A 237 31.01 3.78 -15.56
C ASP A 237 32.40 3.18 -15.24
N GLU A 238 32.46 1.89 -14.94
CA GLU A 238 33.71 1.13 -15.03
C GLU A 238 34.05 0.90 -16.51
N ASP A 239 34.71 1.90 -17.10
CA ASP A 239 35.56 1.73 -18.28
C ASP A 239 36.73 0.80 -17.92
N GLN A 240 36.52 -0.52 -18.00
CA GLN A 240 37.61 -1.51 -18.01
C GLN A 240 37.92 -1.96 -19.44
N ASP A 241 38.79 -1.16 -20.06
CA ASP A 241 39.93 -1.54 -20.89
C ASP A 241 39.94 -2.99 -21.43
N TYR A 242 39.25 -3.21 -22.56
CA TYR A 242 39.49 -4.38 -23.40
C TYR A 242 40.75 -4.11 -24.24
N SER A 243 41.90 -4.49 -23.68
CA SER A 243 43.15 -4.61 -24.40
C SER A 243 43.00 -5.56 -25.59
N PHE A 244 43.01 -5.03 -26.81
CA PHE A 244 43.11 -5.81 -28.04
C PHE A 244 44.57 -6.28 -28.22
N PRO A 245 44.84 -7.57 -28.42
CA PRO A 245 46.16 -8.01 -28.84
C PRO A 245 46.38 -7.65 -30.32
N ILE A 246 47.37 -6.79 -30.57
CA ILE A 246 47.94 -6.54 -31.88
C ILE A 246 48.62 -7.84 -32.36
N SER A 247 48.01 -8.51 -33.34
CA SER A 247 48.74 -9.46 -34.18
C SER A 247 49.22 -8.72 -35.43
N SER A 248 50.49 -8.33 -35.40
CA SER A 248 51.24 -8.01 -36.61
C SER A 248 51.79 -9.32 -37.19
N ILE A 249 51.19 -9.81 -38.27
CA ILE A 249 51.89 -10.67 -39.23
C ILE A 249 51.72 -10.01 -40.60
N LEU A 250 52.79 -9.35 -41.01
CA LEU A 250 53.19 -9.19 -42.40
C LEU A 250 54.46 -10.04 -42.52
N GLU A 251 54.44 -11.06 -43.36
CA GLU A 251 55.42 -11.26 -44.44
C GLU A 251 55.34 -12.65 -45.10
N TRP A 252 55.28 -12.62 -46.44
CA TRP A 252 55.45 -13.65 -47.49
C TRP A 252 54.26 -14.58 -47.82
#